data_AF-A0A8T6FE52-F1
#
_entry.id   AF-A0A8T6FE52-F1
#
_cell.length_a   1.000
_cell.length_b   1.000
_cell.length_c   1.000
_cell.angle_alpha   90.00
_cell.angle_beta   90.00
_cell.angle_gamma   90.00
#
_symmetry.space_group_name_H-M   'P 1'
#
loop_
_entity.id
_entity.type
_entity.pdbx_description
1 polymer ?
#
loop_
_entity_poly.entity_id
_entity_poly.type
_entity_poly.pdbx_seq_one_letter_code
_entity_poly.pdbx_strand_id
1 'polypeptide(L)'
;MEAVEQLQPAERERYFDGKLRLWSSQIRAEARAEARAESLASERARLRNQAELKFDAPTADRLAESLAGTDAPERLSEASRWVIVCDTSDELLERISEARNARG
;
A
#
# COMPACT_ATOMS: atom_id res chain seq x y z
N MET A 1 -28.67 -21.97 14.00
CA MET A 1 -29.31 -22.31 12.71
C MET A 1 -30.83 -22.29 12.78
N GLU A 2 -31.45 -22.54 13.95
CA GLU A 2 -32.92 -22.63 14.12
C GLU A 2 -33.74 -21.40 13.68
N ALA A 3 -33.21 -20.18 13.72
CA ALA A 3 -34.00 -18.97 13.44
C ALA A 3 -34.30 -18.73 11.94
N VAL A 4 -33.46 -19.23 11.02
CA VAL A 4 -33.64 -19.01 9.57
C VAL A 4 -34.61 -20.03 8.96
N GLU A 5 -34.69 -21.24 9.53
CA GLU A 5 -35.61 -22.29 9.08
C GLU A 5 -37.09 -21.94 9.35
N GLN A 6 -37.34 -21.12 10.38
CA GLN A 6 -38.68 -20.64 10.75
C GLN A 6 -39.16 -19.45 9.91
N LEU A 7 -38.29 -18.84 9.10
CA LEU A 7 -38.66 -17.71 8.25
C LEU A 7 -39.55 -18.16 7.09
N GLN A 8 -40.46 -17.29 6.66
CA GLN A 8 -41.21 -17.52 5.42
C GLN A 8 -40.25 -17.56 4.22
N PRO A 9 -40.58 -18.26 3.13
CA PRO A 9 -39.67 -18.40 1.97
C PRO A 9 -39.12 -17.07 1.44
N ALA A 10 -39.96 -16.04 1.33
CA ALA A 10 -39.54 -14.70 0.90
C ALA A 10 -38.62 -13.99 1.90
N GLU A 11 -38.76 -14.27 3.20
CA GLU A 11 -37.92 -13.71 4.25
C GLU A 11 -36.55 -14.41 4.28
N ARG A 12 -36.53 -15.73 4.03
CA ARG A 12 -35.28 -16.49 3.84
C ARG A 12 -34.50 -15.99 2.65
N GLU A 13 -35.16 -15.80 1.50
CA GLU A 13 -34.53 -15.28 0.29
C GLU A 13 -33.88 -13.93 0.55
N ARG A 14 -34.61 -12.98 1.17
CA ARG A 14 -34.06 -11.67 1.57
C ARG A 14 -32.90 -11.78 2.55
N TYR A 15 -32.97 -12.69 3.51
CA TYR A 15 -31.90 -12.93 4.49
C TYR A 15 -30.61 -13.41 3.80
N PHE A 16 -30.72 -14.42 2.92
CA PHE A 16 -29.56 -14.95 2.19
C PHE A 16 -29.01 -13.94 1.20
N ASP A 17 -29.86 -13.19 0.49
CA ASP A 17 -29.44 -12.08 -0.37
C ASP A 17 -28.67 -11.01 0.39
N GLY A 18 -29.15 -10.65 1.59
CA GLY A 18 -28.46 -9.71 2.48
C GLY A 18 -27.09 -10.24 2.90
N LYS A 19 -27.01 -11.52 3.28
CA LYS A 19 -25.76 -12.20 3.64
C LYS A 19 -24.78 -12.26 2.46
N LEU A 20 -25.25 -12.62 1.26
CA LEU A 20 -24.43 -12.69 0.06
C LEU A 20 -23.87 -11.31 -0.31
N ARG A 21 -24.68 -10.24 -0.20
CA ARG A 21 -24.21 -8.87 -0.44
C ARG A 21 -23.14 -8.44 0.57
N LEU A 22 -23.35 -8.72 1.86
CA LEU A 22 -22.39 -8.39 2.91
C LEU A 22 -21.06 -9.12 2.67
N TRP A 23 -21.12 -10.43 2.44
CA TRP A 23 -19.94 -11.24 2.19
C TRP A 23 -19.19 -10.81 0.92
N SER A 24 -19.93 -10.55 -0.16
CA SER A 24 -19.34 -10.00 -1.40
C SER A 24 -18.66 -8.65 -1.17
N SER A 25 -19.23 -7.79 -0.31
CA SER A 25 -18.62 -6.52 0.05
C SER A 25 -17.32 -6.70 0.84
N GLN A 26 -17.28 -7.66 1.76
CA GLN A 26 -16.09 -7.98 2.55
C GLN A 26 -14.96 -8.50 1.67
N ILE A 27 -15.23 -9.49 0.81
CA ILE A 27 -14.24 -10.03 -0.14
C ILE A 27 -13.67 -8.92 -1.02
N ARG A 28 -14.51 -8.02 -1.55
CA ARG A 28 -14.03 -6.91 -2.37
C ARG A 28 -13.18 -5.91 -1.58
N ALA A 29 -13.45 -5.71 -0.29
CA ALA A 29 -12.65 -4.84 0.55
C ALA A 29 -11.27 -5.46 0.81
N GLU A 30 -11.24 -6.75 1.16
CA GLU A 30 -10.02 -7.53 1.36
C GLU A 30 -9.16 -7.58 0.09
N ALA A 31 -9.75 -7.93 -1.06
CA ALA A 31 -9.05 -7.98 -2.34
C ALA A 31 -8.44 -6.62 -2.75
N ARG A 32 -9.12 -5.51 -2.45
CA ARG A 32 -8.57 -4.17 -2.69
C ARG A 32 -7.43 -3.83 -1.74
N ALA A 33 -7.51 -4.25 -0.48
CA ALA A 33 -6.45 -4.05 0.49
C ALA A 33 -5.20 -4.83 0.11
N GLU A 34 -5.36 -6.09 -0.31
CA GLU A 34 -4.28 -6.95 -0.80
C GLU A 34 -3.62 -6.35 -2.06
N ALA A 35 -4.42 -6.02 -3.08
CA ALA A 35 -3.89 -5.42 -4.31
C ALA A 35 -3.15 -4.10 -4.04
N ARG A 36 -3.62 -3.30 -3.07
CA ARG A 36 -2.92 -2.08 -2.64
C ARG A 36 -1.59 -2.41 -1.96
N ALA A 37 -1.56 -3.38 -1.06
CA ALA A 37 -0.34 -3.80 -0.37
C ALA A 37 0.71 -4.33 -1.35
N GLU A 38 0.31 -5.16 -2.31
CA GLU A 38 1.18 -5.67 -3.38
C GLU A 38 1.72 -4.53 -4.25
N SER A 39 0.86 -3.59 -4.66
CA SER A 39 1.28 -2.42 -5.45
C SER A 39 2.33 -1.59 -4.72
N LEU A 40 2.09 -1.28 -3.43
CA LEU A 40 3.02 -0.51 -2.60
C LEU A 40 4.35 -1.26 -2.37
N ALA A 41 4.31 -2.58 -2.22
CA ALA A 41 5.51 -3.40 -2.12
C ALA A 41 6.32 -3.36 -3.43
N SER A 42 5.65 -3.48 -4.58
CA SER A 42 6.27 -3.39 -5.89
C SER A 42 6.90 -2.02 -6.14
N GLU A 43 6.21 -0.93 -5.80
CA GLU A 43 6.74 0.44 -5.91
C GLU A 43 7.99 0.65 -5.04
N ARG A 44 7.98 0.18 -3.79
CA ARG A 44 9.16 0.24 -2.90
C ARG A 44 10.35 -0.54 -3.47
N ALA A 45 10.12 -1.74 -3.99
CA ALA A 45 11.16 -2.54 -4.63
C ALA A 45 11.73 -1.85 -5.87
N ARG A 46 10.88 -1.23 -6.69
CA ARG A 46 11.30 -0.44 -7.86
C ARG A 46 12.16 0.75 -7.45
N LEU A 47 11.78 1.49 -6.42
CA LEU A 47 12.54 2.63 -5.91
C LEU A 47 13.92 2.22 -5.40
N ARG A 48 14.01 1.11 -4.64
CA ARG A 48 15.29 0.54 -4.20
C ARG A 48 16.19 0.26 -5.41
N ASN A 49 15.68 -0.45 -6.42
CA ASN A 49 16.46 -0.80 -7.61
C ASN A 49 16.90 0.45 -8.39
N GLN A 50 16.05 1.48 -8.49
CA GLN A 50 16.43 2.74 -9.14
C GLN A 50 17.53 3.48 -8.38
N ALA A 51 17.47 3.52 -7.05
CA ALA A 51 18.50 4.12 -6.22
C ALA A 51 19.83 3.34 -6.30
N GLU A 52 19.76 2.01 -6.35
CA GLU A 52 20.93 1.14 -6.49
C GLU A 52 21.65 1.37 -7.83
N LEU A 53 20.88 1.48 -8.91
CA LEU A 53 21.41 1.73 -10.26
C LEU A 53 22.00 3.14 -10.40
N LYS A 54 21.41 4.14 -9.74
CA LYS A 54 21.85 5.54 -9.88
C LYS A 54 23.02 5.89 -8.96
N PHE A 55 23.00 5.39 -7.73
CA PHE A 55 23.96 5.76 -6.70
C PHE A 55 24.81 4.55 -6.32
N ASP A 56 24.29 3.67 -5.45
CA ASP A 56 24.92 2.42 -5.02
C ASP A 56 23.95 1.60 -4.14
N ALA A 57 24.35 0.36 -3.82
CA ALA A 57 23.58 -0.53 -2.95
C ALA A 57 23.37 0.02 -1.52
N PRO A 58 24.39 0.59 -0.83
CA PRO A 58 24.17 1.19 0.49
C PRO A 58 23.11 2.30 0.51
N THR A 59 23.08 3.15 -0.51
CA THR A 59 22.07 4.21 -0.66
C THR A 59 20.68 3.61 -0.88
N ALA A 60 20.59 2.58 -1.72
CA ALA A 60 19.34 1.87 -1.97
C ALA A 60 18.76 1.22 -0.71
N ASP A 61 19.60 0.60 0.11
CA ASP A 61 19.16 -0.05 1.35
C ASP A 61 18.69 0.98 2.38
N ARG A 62 19.39 2.12 2.54
CA ARG A 62 18.94 3.23 3.39
C ARG A 62 17.63 3.84 2.92
N LEU A 63 17.44 3.97 1.60
CA LEU A 63 16.18 4.42 1.03
C LEU A 63 15.05 3.42 1.34
N ALA A 64 15.31 2.13 1.16
CA ALA A 64 14.35 1.07 1.43
C ALA A 64 13.93 1.05 2.91
N GLU A 65 14.88 1.22 3.84
CA GLU A 65 14.61 1.38 5.27
C GLU A 65 13.74 2.61 5.55
N SER A 66 14.03 3.74 4.91
CA SER A 66 13.28 4.99 5.11
C SER A 66 11.85 4.92 4.59
N LEU A 67 11.59 4.09 3.57
CA LEU A 67 10.28 3.88 2.97
C LEU A 67 9.56 2.63 3.52
N ALA A 68 10.19 1.87 4.42
CA ALA A 68 9.59 0.70 5.03
C ALA A 68 8.29 1.07 5.76
N GLY A 69 7.21 0.34 5.50
CA GLY A 69 5.90 0.59 6.13
C GLY A 69 5.17 1.85 5.64
N THR A 70 5.61 2.49 4.57
CA THR A 70 4.86 3.60 3.96
C THR A 70 3.64 3.06 3.21
N ASP A 71 2.44 3.37 3.72
CA ASP A 71 1.15 3.03 3.09
C ASP A 71 0.58 4.15 2.20
N ALA A 72 1.35 5.23 2.01
CA ALA A 72 0.97 6.45 1.31
C ALA A 72 1.61 6.50 -0.10
N PRO A 73 0.85 6.24 -1.18
CA PRO A 73 1.37 6.25 -2.56
C PRO A 73 2.02 7.58 -2.97
N GLU A 74 1.53 8.70 -2.44
CA GLU A 74 2.07 10.04 -2.68
C GLU A 74 3.51 10.17 -2.17
N ARG A 75 3.85 9.50 -1.07
CA ARG A 75 5.20 9.51 -0.51
C ARG A 75 6.16 8.69 -1.37
N LEU A 76 5.69 7.55 -1.92
CA LEU A 76 6.49 6.76 -2.86
C LEU A 76 6.69 7.52 -4.19
N SER A 77 5.67 8.24 -4.65
CA SER A 77 5.77 9.11 -5.83
C SER A 77 6.77 10.26 -5.62
N GLU A 78 6.74 10.89 -4.45
CA GLU A 78 7.67 11.95 -4.08
C GLU A 78 9.12 11.43 -4.01
N ALA A 79 9.33 10.27 -3.38
CA ALA A 79 10.63 9.59 -3.36
C ALA A 79 11.13 9.25 -4.77
N SER A 80 10.25 8.78 -5.66
CA SER A 80 10.60 8.52 -7.07
C SER A 80 11.12 9.77 -7.76
N ARG A 81 10.47 10.91 -7.53
CA ARG A 81 10.92 12.20 -8.07
C ARG A 81 12.32 12.56 -7.58
N TRP A 82 12.59 12.43 -6.28
CA TRP A 82 13.93 12.72 -5.73
C TRP A 82 15.01 11.79 -6.25
N VAL A 83 14.74 10.49 -6.38
CA VAL A 83 15.68 9.56 -7.00
C VAL A 83 16.07 10.03 -8.41
N ILE A 84 15.14 10.63 -9.16
CA ILE A 84 15.42 11.17 -10.49
C ILE A 84 16.22 12.49 -10.42
N VAL A 85 15.80 13.45 -9.59
CA VAL A 85 16.33 14.83 -9.65
C VAL A 85 17.57 15.10 -8.79
N CYS A 86 17.80 14.35 -7.72
CA CYS A 86 18.95 14.59 -6.84
C CYS A 86 20.25 14.16 -7.54
N ASP A 87 21.28 14.99 -7.47
CA ASP A 87 22.55 14.71 -8.13
C ASP A 87 23.44 13.79 -7.32
N THR A 88 23.25 13.74 -5.99
CA THR A 88 24.01 12.92 -5.06
C THR A 88 23.10 12.07 -4.17
N SER A 89 23.67 10.99 -3.62
CA SER A 89 22.99 10.14 -2.63
C SER A 89 22.69 10.90 -1.33
N ASP A 90 23.59 11.78 -0.89
CA ASP A 90 23.39 12.60 0.30
C ASP A 90 22.20 13.55 0.13
N GLU A 91 22.05 14.21 -1.03
CA GLU A 91 20.89 15.08 -1.30
C GLU A 91 19.57 14.28 -1.28
N LEU A 92 19.57 13.09 -1.87
CA LEU A 92 18.41 12.20 -1.85
C LEU A 92 18.01 11.84 -0.41
N LEU A 93 18.96 11.37 0.39
CA LEU A 93 18.70 10.91 1.75
C LEU A 93 18.29 12.07 2.68
N GLU A 94 18.85 13.25 2.48
CA GLU A 94 18.45 14.47 3.19
C GLU A 94 16.98 14.81 2.92
N ARG A 95 16.57 14.87 1.64
CA ARG A 95 15.17 15.18 1.26
C ARG A 95 14.17 14.16 1.80
N ILE A 96 14.52 12.88 1.75
CA ILE A 96 13.70 11.80 2.32
C ILE A 96 13.54 11.98 3.84
N SER A 97 14.63 12.33 4.53
CA SER A 97 14.62 12.59 5.98
C SER A 97 13.77 13.81 6.33
N GLU A 98 13.94 14.93 5.63
CA GLU A 98 13.16 16.16 5.82
C GLU A 98 11.66 15.90 5.65
N ALA A 99 11.28 15.20 4.59
CA ALA A 99 9.88 14.90 4.31
C ALA A 99 9.23 13.97 5.33
N ARG A 100 10.02 13.10 5.97
CA ARG A 100 9.58 12.27 7.09
C ARG A 100 9.38 13.12 8.35
N ASN A 101 10.29 14.05 8.64
CA ASN A 101 10.27 14.85 9.87
C ASN A 101 9.28 16.01 9.83
N ALA A 102 9.01 16.59 8.65
CA ALA A 102 8.06 17.69 8.49
C ALA A 102 6.59 17.31 8.72
N ARG A 103 6.30 16.02 8.91
CA ARG A 103 4.93 15.48 8.97
C ARG A 103 4.73 14.47 10.10
N GLY A 104 5.66 14.41 11.06
CA GLY A 104 5.50 13.72 12.36
C GLY A 104 5.06 14.70 13.44
#